data_AF-A0A916FYS9-F1
#
_entry.id   AF-A0A916FYS9-F1
#
_cell.length_a   1.000
_cell.length_b   1.000
_cell.length_c   1.000
_cell.angle_alpha   90.00
_cell.angle_beta   90.00
_cell.angle_gamma   90.00
#
_symmetry.space_group_name_H-M   'P 1'
#
loop_
_entity.id
_entity.type
_entity.pdbx_description
1 polymer ?
#
loop_
_entity_poly.entity_id
_entity_poly.type
_entity_poly.pdbx_seq_one_letter_code
_entity_poly.pdbx_strand_id
1 'polypeptide(L)'
;MFKKSKRFDTLWIGLTAGLLGPVAGFWFFYLLKFRARTPEYYTHLFLNVKEYQSPILSLSVIVNAAILWLFLNGNNNKAGRGVLLATFLYVPVIVYLFLQRN
;
A
#
# COMPACT_ATOMS: atom_id res chain seq x y z
N MET A 1 30.13 8.79 -11.80
CA MET A 1 28.71 8.70 -11.37
C MET A 1 28.03 7.62 -12.21
N PHE A 2 27.88 6.40 -11.68
CA PHE A 2 27.41 5.25 -12.47
C PHE A 2 25.91 5.38 -12.77
N LYS A 3 25.57 5.60 -14.05
CA LYS A 3 24.21 5.65 -14.59
C LYS A 3 23.61 4.24 -14.54
N LYS A 4 22.97 3.89 -13.44
CA LYS A 4 22.27 2.61 -13.26
C LYS A 4 21.15 2.51 -14.31
N SER A 5 21.07 1.39 -15.02
CA SER A 5 20.10 1.22 -16.12
C SER A 5 18.66 1.44 -15.61
N LYS A 6 17.92 2.33 -16.29
CA LYS A 6 16.58 2.80 -15.91
C LYS A 6 15.45 1.83 -16.26
N ARG A 7 15.70 0.52 -16.32
CA ARG A 7 14.70 -0.47 -16.76
C ARG A 7 13.42 -0.44 -15.92
N PHE A 8 13.55 -0.07 -14.64
CA PHE A 8 12.44 0.00 -13.70
C PHE A 8 11.89 1.43 -13.48
N ASP A 9 12.47 2.45 -14.12
CA ASP A 9 12.05 3.85 -13.99
C ASP A 9 10.93 4.18 -14.98
N THR A 10 9.79 3.52 -14.83
CA THR A 10 8.58 3.81 -15.64
C THR A 10 7.42 4.16 -14.72
N LEU A 11 6.53 5.03 -15.21
CA LEU A 11 5.33 5.43 -14.47
C LEU A 11 4.46 4.22 -14.14
N TRP A 12 4.30 3.29 -15.09
CA TRP A 12 3.48 2.09 -14.94
C TRP A 12 3.98 1.17 -13.84
N ILE A 13 5.30 0.92 -13.75
CA ILE A 13 5.89 0.11 -12.67
C ILE A 13 5.58 0.73 -11.31
N GLY A 14 5.75 2.05 -11.21
CA GLY A 14 5.39 2.81 -10.02
C GLY A 14 3.92 2.70 -9.66
N LEU A 15 3.03 2.88 -10.64
CA LEU A 15 1.58 2.81 -10.45
C LEU A 15 1.16 1.42 -9.97
N THR A 16 1.65 0.36 -10.61
CA THR A 16 1.34 -1.02 -10.20
C THR A 16 1.87 -1.31 -8.80
N ALA A 17 3.09 -0.88 -8.49
CA ALA A 17 3.67 -1.07 -7.16
C ALA A 17 2.89 -0.28 -6.09
N GLY A 18 2.43 0.93 -6.42
CA GLY A 18 1.64 1.76 -5.51
C GLY A 18 0.21 1.26 -5.27
N LEU A 19 -0.39 0.56 -6.24
CA LEU A 19 -1.68 -0.11 -6.05
C LEU A 19 -1.52 -1.42 -5.27
N LEU A 20 -0.45 -2.17 -5.52
CA LEU A 20 -0.18 -3.42 -4.81
C LEU A 20 0.39 -3.20 -3.40
N GLY A 21 1.04 -2.07 -3.13
CA GLY A 21 1.66 -1.76 -1.84
C GLY A 21 0.71 -1.86 -0.64
N PRO A 22 -0.45 -1.20 -0.67
CA PRO A 22 -1.46 -1.33 0.38
C PRO A 22 -1.98 -2.76 0.54
N VAL A 23 -2.19 -3.48 -0.57
CA VAL A 23 -2.63 -4.89 -0.55
C VAL A 23 -1.56 -5.77 0.10
N ALA A 24 -0.29 -5.54 -0.23
CA ALA A 24 0.84 -6.23 0.39
C ALA A 24 0.90 -5.94 1.88
N GLY A 25 0.71 -4.67 2.32
CA GLY A 25 0.68 -4.33 3.74
C GLY A 25 -0.50 -4.92 4.50
N PHE A 26 -1.67 -5.02 3.88
CA PHE A 26 -2.85 -5.70 4.43
C PHE A 26 -2.55 -7.18 4.73
N TRP A 27 -1.98 -7.91 3.77
CA TRP A 27 -1.62 -9.31 3.96
C TRP A 27 -0.39 -9.50 4.85
N PHE A 28 0.54 -8.53 4.84
CA PHE A 28 1.68 -8.55 5.74
C PHE A 28 1.22 -8.46 7.21
N PHE A 29 0.23 -7.62 7.52
CA PHE A 29 -0.36 -7.57 8.87
C PHE A 29 -0.97 -8.94 9.26
N TYR A 30 -1.69 -9.58 8.34
CA TYR A 30 -2.24 -10.92 8.56
C TYR A 30 -1.15 -11.93 8.93
N LEU A 31 -0.05 -11.96 8.18
CA LEU A 31 1.06 -12.88 8.44
C LEU A 31 1.72 -12.63 9.81
N LEU A 32 1.74 -11.38 10.28
CA LEU A 32 2.33 -11.02 11.58
C LEU A 32 1.43 -11.36 12.78
N LYS A 33 0.11 -11.20 12.66
CA LYS A 33 -0.81 -11.23 13.83
C LYS A 33 -1.90 -12.30 13.75
N PHE A 34 -2.28 -12.73 12.56
CA PHE A 34 -3.46 -13.57 12.33
C PHE A 34 -3.16 -14.86 11.58
N ARG A 35 -1.89 -15.23 11.41
CA ARG A 35 -1.46 -16.44 10.67
C ARG A 35 -2.05 -17.75 11.21
N ALA A 36 -2.45 -17.81 12.48
CA ALA A 36 -3.11 -18.96 13.10
C ALA A 36 -4.64 -19.02 12.83
N ARG A 37 -5.20 -18.00 12.17
CA ARG A 37 -6.61 -17.89 11.80
C ARG A 37 -6.73 -17.92 10.28
N THR A 38 -7.93 -18.14 9.76
CA THR A 38 -8.14 -18.17 8.32
C THR A 38 -8.16 -16.74 7.72
N PRO A 39 -7.82 -16.59 6.43
CA PRO A 39 -7.97 -15.31 5.72
C PRO A 39 -9.39 -14.73 5.79
N GLU A 40 -10.42 -15.59 5.79
CA GLU A 40 -11.83 -15.19 5.90
C GLU A 40 -12.11 -14.57 7.27
N TYR A 41 -11.56 -15.13 8.35
CA TYR A 41 -11.69 -14.55 9.68
C TYR A 41 -11.04 -13.16 9.75
N TYR A 42 -9.85 -13.02 9.16
CA TYR A 42 -9.14 -11.74 9.13
C TYR A 42 -9.86 -10.67 8.31
N THR A 43 -10.36 -11.04 7.12
CA THR A 43 -11.15 -10.12 6.29
C THR A 43 -12.47 -9.76 6.95
N HIS A 44 -13.13 -10.69 7.64
CA HIS A 44 -14.32 -10.40 8.45
C HIS A 44 -14.01 -9.42 9.60
N LEU A 45 -12.90 -9.61 10.32
CA LEU A 45 -12.46 -8.67 11.35
C LEU A 45 -12.22 -7.27 10.77
N PHE A 46 -11.48 -7.18 9.68
CA PHE A 46 -11.22 -5.90 9.00
C PHE A 46 -12.53 -5.24 8.54
N LEU A 47 -13.45 -6.01 7.97
CA LEU A 47 -14.69 -5.46 7.41
C LEU A 47 -15.73 -5.12 8.47
N ASN A 48 -15.71 -5.71 9.66
CA ASN A 48 -16.79 -5.55 10.64
C ASN A 48 -16.36 -4.92 11.98
N VAL A 49 -15.08 -4.95 12.32
CA VAL A 49 -14.59 -4.47 13.63
C VAL A 49 -13.70 -3.24 13.45
N LYS A 50 -14.22 -2.07 13.82
CA LYS A 50 -13.57 -0.75 13.62
C LYS A 50 -12.16 -0.69 14.24
N GLU A 51 -11.95 -1.32 15.40
CA GLU A 51 -10.68 -1.32 16.13
C GLU A 51 -9.51 -1.92 15.31
N TYR A 52 -9.81 -2.86 14.41
CA TYR A 52 -8.78 -3.48 13.57
C TYR A 52 -8.52 -2.70 12.27
N GLN A 53 -9.43 -1.84 11.83
CA GLN A 53 -9.29 -1.11 10.57
C GLN A 53 -8.12 -0.13 10.58
N SER A 54 -8.06 0.73 11.60
CA SER A 54 -7.02 1.75 11.74
C SER A 54 -5.60 1.14 11.71
N PRO A 55 -5.23 0.15 12.56
CA PRO A 55 -3.88 -0.42 12.54
C PRO A 55 -3.55 -1.15 11.23
N ILE A 56 -4.50 -1.83 10.61
CA ILE A 56 -4.30 -2.53 9.33
C ILE A 56 -4.05 -1.51 8.20
N LEU A 57 -4.87 -0.45 8.13
CA LEU A 57 -4.71 0.61 7.14
C LEU A 57 -3.41 1.39 7.34
N SER A 58 -3.04 1.70 8.60
CA SER A 58 -1.76 2.35 8.91
C SER A 58 -0.57 1.54 8.42
N LEU A 59 -0.52 0.23 8.68
CA LEU A 59 0.57 -0.61 8.17
C LEU A 59 0.58 -0.67 6.63
N SER A 60 -0.60 -0.70 6.02
CA SER A 60 -0.75 -0.68 4.56
C SER A 60 -0.17 0.59 3.93
N VAL A 61 -0.41 1.76 4.56
CA VAL A 61 0.17 3.03 4.14
C VAL A 61 1.68 3.07 4.38
N ILE A 62 2.17 2.54 5.50
CA ILE A 62 3.61 2.46 5.78
C ILE A 62 4.33 1.61 4.73
N VAL A 63 3.77 0.46 4.34
CA VAL A 63 4.35 -0.38 3.28
C VAL A 63 4.37 0.36 1.95
N ASN A 64 3.31 1.08 1.60
CA ASN A 64 3.29 1.89 0.38
C ASN A 64 4.32 3.04 0.42
N ALA A 65 4.48 3.70 1.57
CA ALA A 65 5.50 4.72 1.78
C ALA A 65 6.93 4.15 1.68
N ALA A 66 7.16 2.92 2.16
CA ALA A 66 8.43 2.23 1.99
C ALA A 66 8.73 1.94 0.51
N ILE A 67 7.73 1.50 -0.26
CA ILE A 67 7.85 1.31 -1.72
C ILE A 67 8.21 2.63 -2.41
N LEU A 68 7.51 3.72 -2.05
CA LEU A 68 7.82 5.05 -2.57
C LEU A 68 9.28 5.45 -2.27
N TRP A 69 9.70 5.29 -1.01
CA TRP A 69 11.06 5.61 -0.58
C TRP A 69 12.11 4.79 -1.34
N LEU A 70 11.88 3.50 -1.57
CA LEU A 70 12.79 2.65 -2.35
C LEU A 70 12.97 3.14 -3.80
N PHE A 71 11.89 3.59 -4.46
CA PHE A 71 12.00 4.15 -5.81
C PHE A 71 12.75 5.49 -5.82
N LEU A 72 12.47 6.38 -4.86
CA LEU A 72 13.13 7.68 -4.77
C LEU A 72 14.63 7.54 -4.45
N ASN A 73 14.98 6.69 -3.47
CA ASN A 73 16.38 6.40 -3.11
C ASN A 73 17.15 5.76 -4.28
N GLY A 74 16.44 5.02 -5.15
CA GLY A 74 17.00 4.45 -6.37
C GLY A 74 17.12 5.41 -7.56
N ASN A 75 16.83 6.71 -7.40
CA ASN A 75 16.70 7.70 -8.50
C ASN A 75 15.68 7.32 -9.58
N ASN A 76 14.69 6.47 -9.25
CA ASN A 76 13.61 6.05 -10.15
C ASN A 76 12.41 7.01 -10.04
N ASN A 77 12.63 8.28 -10.38
CA ASN A 77 11.66 9.36 -10.15
C ASN A 77 10.34 9.16 -10.92
N LYS A 78 10.34 8.53 -12.11
CA LYS A 78 9.10 8.25 -12.85
C LYS A 78 8.29 7.18 -12.15
N ALA A 79 8.94 6.13 -11.65
CA ALA A 79 8.26 5.12 -10.84
C ALA A 79 7.76 5.70 -9.51
N GLY A 80 8.54 6.54 -8.83
CA GLY A 80 8.08 7.25 -7.63
C GLY A 80 6.81 8.08 -7.87
N ARG A 81 6.74 8.79 -9.01
CA ARG A 81 5.51 9.51 -9.44
C ARG A 81 4.33 8.56 -9.68
N GLY A 82 4.58 7.36 -10.19
CA GLY A 82 3.55 6.33 -10.36
C GLY A 82 2.96 5.88 -9.03
N VAL A 83 3.80 5.66 -8.01
CA VAL A 83 3.33 5.30 -6.65
C VAL A 83 2.48 6.41 -6.05
N LEU A 84 2.90 7.67 -6.22
CA LEU A 84 2.12 8.84 -5.79
C LEU A 84 0.78 8.91 -6.52
N LEU A 85 0.77 8.71 -7.84
CA LEU A 85 -0.46 8.68 -8.63
C LEU A 85 -1.41 7.59 -8.14
N ALA A 86 -0.92 6.38 -7.87
CA ALA A 86 -1.73 5.31 -7.30
C ALA A 86 -2.35 5.73 -5.95
N THR A 87 -1.55 6.35 -5.09
CA THR A 87 -2.01 6.89 -3.79
C THR A 87 -3.15 7.89 -3.97
N PHE A 88 -3.02 8.83 -4.91
CA PHE A 88 -4.09 9.79 -5.20
C PHE A 88 -5.36 9.16 -5.77
N LEU A 89 -5.28 7.98 -6.40
CA LEU A 89 -6.45 7.27 -6.90
C LEU A 89 -7.24 6.59 -5.78
N TYR A 90 -6.56 5.87 -4.89
CA TYR A 90 -7.26 5.05 -3.89
C TYR A 90 -7.54 5.80 -2.57
N VAL A 91 -6.71 6.77 -2.17
CA VAL A 91 -6.88 7.46 -0.87
C VAL A 91 -8.23 8.18 -0.78
N PRO A 92 -8.69 8.95 -1.79
CA PRO A 92 -10.02 9.57 -1.74
C PRO A 92 -11.14 8.53 -1.58
N VAL A 93 -11.02 7.36 -2.22
CA VAL A 93 -11.99 6.26 -2.09
C VAL A 93 -12.00 5.72 -0.66
N ILE A 94 -10.84 5.48 -0.06
CA ILE A 94 -10.72 5.02 1.33
C ILE A 94 -11.32 6.06 2.28
N VAL A 95 -11.00 7.34 2.11
CA VAL A 95 -11.51 8.42 2.95
C VAL A 95 -13.04 8.52 2.84
N TYR A 96 -13.59 8.44 1.63
CA TYR A 96 -15.03 8.44 1.41
C TYR A 96 -15.73 7.27 2.13
N LEU A 97 -15.19 6.06 1.99
CA LEU A 97 -15.72 4.87 2.67
C LEU A 97 -15.59 4.97 4.20
N PHE A 98 -14.52 5.58 4.70
CA PHE A 98 -14.32 5.80 6.13
C PHE A 98 -15.32 6.82 6.69
N LEU A 99 -15.59 7.91 5.95
CA LEU A 99 -16.56 8.94 6.33
C LEU A 99 -18.00 8.41 6.37
N GLN A 100 -18.42 7.59 5.41
CA GLN A 100 -19.78 7.03 5.40
C GLN A 100 -20.08 6.12 6.61
N ARG A 101 -19.02 5.59 7.22
CA ARG A 101 -19.11 4.56 8.27
C ARG A 101 -19.05 5.14 9.68
N ASN A 102 -18.84 6.45 9.82
CA ASN A 102 -18.69 7.16 11.08
C ASN A 102 -19.85 8.14 11.28
#